data_AF-A0A2M6P280-F1
#
_entry.id   AF-A0A2M6P280-F1
#
_cell.length_a   1.000
_cell.length_b   1.000
_cell.length_c   1.000
_cell.angle_alpha   90.00
_cell.angle_beta   90.00
_cell.angle_gamma   90.00
#
_symmetry.space_group_name_H-M   'P 1'
#
loop_
_entity.id
_entity.type
_entity.pdbx_description
1 polymer ?
#
loop_
_entity_poly.entity_id
_entity_poly.type
_entity_poly.pdbx_seq_one_letter_code
_entity_poly.pdbx_strand_id
1 'polypeptide(L)'
;GKMIHEIQQHISLQEGLRSHDESAISLPLLTMKDAYQKVSDMLSVRAKKGWNDFRMIYEEMEQDKEQTSSSLVRAVMSSRYEEHLMAEYNDYRDRLQDISQLAVFAERESDVTKFLGEISLQESFTAAQTQSAAFDDDEKIVLSTIHQAKGLEWDTVFVIGMADGQFPMEKARQAGELDEERRLFYVAITRAERLLYMSYPLVGGF
;
A
#
# COMPACT_ATOMS: atom_id res chain seq x y z
N GLY A 1 31.65 -5.57 11.58
CA GLY A 1 32.25 -4.45 12.34
C GLY A 1 32.95 -3.49 11.41
N LYS A 2 34.27 -3.65 11.22
CA LYS A 2 35.09 -2.77 10.35
C LYS A 2 34.61 -2.67 8.89
N MET A 3 34.11 -3.76 8.32
CA MET A 3 33.76 -3.80 6.89
C MET A 3 32.38 -3.18 6.57
N ILE A 4 31.42 -3.24 7.52
CA ILE A 4 30.14 -2.49 7.41
C ILE A 4 30.41 -0.99 7.54
N HIS A 5 31.37 -0.63 8.40
CA HIS A 5 31.84 0.74 8.53
C HIS A 5 32.51 1.26 7.24
N GLU A 6 33.25 0.42 6.51
CA GLU A 6 33.84 0.77 5.20
C GLU A 6 32.77 0.96 4.11
N ILE A 7 31.73 0.12 4.08
CA ILE A 7 30.61 0.27 3.13
C ILE A 7 29.81 1.53 3.45
N GLN A 8 29.53 1.80 4.73
CA GLN A 8 28.85 3.03 5.15
C GLN A 8 29.69 4.29 4.87
N GLN A 9 31.02 4.24 5.07
CA GLN A 9 31.91 5.33 4.69
C GLN A 9 31.90 5.58 3.18
N HIS A 10 31.88 4.52 2.37
CA HIS A 10 31.77 4.66 0.92
C HIS A 10 30.44 5.30 0.49
N ILE A 11 29.31 4.92 1.10
CA ILE A 11 28.00 5.51 0.81
C ILE A 11 27.96 7.00 1.23
N SER A 12 28.44 7.33 2.43
CA SER A 12 28.50 8.72 2.91
C SER A 12 29.45 9.61 2.09
N LEU A 13 30.54 9.04 1.56
CA LEU A 13 31.44 9.76 0.63
C LEU A 13 30.77 10.06 -0.71
N GLN A 14 29.89 9.18 -1.21
CA GLN A 14 29.14 9.44 -2.44
C GLN A 14 28.07 10.52 -2.28
N GLU A 15 27.45 10.63 -1.10
CA GLU A 15 26.54 11.74 -0.79
C GLU A 15 27.30 13.07 -0.64
N GLY A 16 28.51 13.05 -0.08
CA GLY A 16 29.37 14.23 0.05
C GLY A 16 29.96 14.75 -1.26
N LEU A 17 30.23 13.87 -2.23
CA LEU A 17 30.76 14.23 -3.56
C LEU A 17 29.73 14.96 -4.45
N ARG A 18 28.44 15.00 -4.06
CA ARG A 18 27.44 15.83 -4.73
C ARG A 18 27.55 17.32 -4.37
N SER A 19 28.34 17.69 -3.37
CA SER A 19 28.56 19.09 -2.98
C SER A 19 30.04 19.46 -2.98
N HIS A 20 30.48 20.08 -4.08
CA HIS A 20 31.70 20.89 -4.22
C HIS A 20 33.05 20.22 -3.94
N ASP A 21 33.73 19.76 -5.00
CA ASP A 21 35.15 20.00 -5.38
C ASP A 21 35.65 18.84 -6.28
N GLU A 22 35.95 19.12 -7.55
CA GLU A 22 36.32 18.15 -8.60
C GLU A 22 37.76 17.61 -8.51
N SER A 23 38.46 17.82 -7.39
CA SER A 23 39.91 17.59 -7.31
C SER A 23 40.42 16.59 -6.26
N ALA A 24 39.62 15.58 -5.88
CA ALA A 24 40.03 14.56 -4.91
C ALA A 24 39.95 13.10 -5.44
N ILE A 25 41.13 12.54 -5.74
CA ILE A 25 41.50 11.11 -5.70
C ILE A 25 40.56 10.14 -6.44
N SER A 26 40.96 9.69 -7.63
CA SER A 26 40.32 8.57 -8.33
C SER A 26 40.59 7.24 -7.61
N LEU A 27 39.82 6.95 -6.57
CA LEU A 27 39.59 5.56 -6.18
C LEU A 27 38.79 4.91 -7.33
N PRO A 28 39.14 3.70 -7.79
CA PRO A 28 38.33 3.02 -8.80
C PRO A 28 36.92 2.87 -8.23
N LEU A 29 35.97 3.60 -8.83
CA LEU A 29 34.56 3.52 -8.51
C LEU A 29 34.16 2.05 -8.66
N LEU A 30 33.87 1.37 -7.55
CA LEU A 30 33.17 0.10 -7.63
C LEU A 30 31.88 0.39 -8.39
N THR A 31 31.66 -0.31 -9.51
CA THR A 31 30.35 -0.23 -10.15
C THR A 31 29.33 -0.83 -9.18
N MET A 32 28.07 -0.38 -9.21
CA MET A 32 27.00 -0.99 -8.41
C MET A 32 26.94 -2.51 -8.64
N LYS A 33 27.25 -2.95 -9.87
CA LYS A 33 27.38 -4.35 -10.24
C LYS A 33 28.47 -5.09 -9.46
N ASP A 34 29.63 -4.48 -9.27
CA ASP A 34 30.72 -5.04 -8.45
C ASP A 34 30.34 -5.13 -6.97
N ALA A 35 29.58 -4.14 -6.48
CA ALA A 35 29.07 -4.14 -5.11
C ALA A 35 28.07 -5.28 -4.89
N TYR A 36 27.13 -5.48 -5.83
CA TYR A 36 26.16 -6.58 -5.76
C TYR A 36 26.82 -7.96 -5.79
N GLN A 37 27.87 -8.12 -6.61
CA GLN A 37 28.59 -9.38 -6.70
C GLN A 37 29.33 -9.70 -5.39
N LYS A 38 30.01 -8.71 -4.79
CA LYS A 38 30.68 -8.86 -3.49
C LYS A 38 29.70 -9.26 -2.39
N VAL A 39 28.52 -8.65 -2.34
CA VAL A 39 27.49 -9.04 -1.37
C VAL A 39 27.02 -10.47 -1.63
N SER A 40 26.75 -10.83 -2.89
CA SER A 40 26.35 -12.19 -3.27
C SER A 40 27.36 -13.24 -2.81
N ASP A 41 28.66 -12.98 -2.97
CA ASP A 41 29.72 -13.92 -2.59
C ASP A 41 29.81 -14.15 -1.07
N MET A 42 29.35 -13.19 -0.25
CA MET A 42 29.31 -13.29 1.21
C MET A 42 28.09 -14.07 1.73
N LEU A 43 27.09 -14.35 0.89
CA LEU A 43 25.84 -14.98 1.31
C LEU A 43 25.90 -16.51 1.23
N SER A 44 25.15 -17.15 2.13
CA SER A 44 24.91 -18.60 2.07
C SER A 44 24.15 -18.98 0.79
N VAL A 45 24.26 -20.22 0.35
CA VAL A 45 23.56 -20.73 -0.85
C VAL A 45 22.05 -20.46 -0.78
N ARG A 46 21.44 -20.58 0.41
CA ARG A 46 20.02 -20.28 0.63
C ARG A 46 19.70 -18.78 0.51
N ALA A 47 20.57 -17.92 1.03
CA ALA A 47 20.38 -16.47 1.00
C ALA A 47 20.64 -15.87 -0.40
N LYS A 48 21.48 -16.51 -1.23
CA LYS A 48 21.75 -16.08 -2.61
C LYS A 48 20.49 -16.00 -3.48
N LYS A 49 19.51 -16.89 -3.27
CA LYS A 49 18.23 -16.84 -4.01
C LYS A 49 17.50 -15.53 -3.72
N GLY A 50 17.20 -15.25 -2.44
CA GLY A 50 16.49 -14.03 -2.06
C GLY A 50 17.25 -12.75 -2.40
N TRP A 51 18.60 -12.79 -2.36
CA TRP A 51 19.43 -11.67 -2.81
C TRP A 51 19.30 -11.40 -4.31
N ASN A 52 19.31 -12.45 -5.13
CA ASN A 52 19.11 -12.28 -6.57
C ASN A 52 17.71 -11.75 -6.86
N ASP A 53 16.69 -12.26 -6.16
CA ASP A 53 15.30 -11.78 -6.32
C ASP A 53 15.21 -10.28 -5.97
N PHE A 54 15.73 -9.88 -4.81
CA PHE A 54 15.82 -8.46 -4.43
C PHE A 54 16.57 -7.61 -5.46
N ARG A 55 17.75 -8.07 -5.91
CA ARG A 55 18.57 -7.34 -6.88
C ARG A 55 17.81 -7.10 -8.18
N MET A 56 17.11 -8.10 -8.70
CA MET A 56 16.35 -7.95 -9.95
C MET A 56 15.23 -6.91 -9.81
N ILE A 57 14.54 -6.87 -8.66
CA ILE A 57 13.53 -5.84 -8.37
C ILE A 57 14.19 -4.46 -8.32
N TYR A 58 15.30 -4.35 -7.59
CA TYR A 58 16.02 -3.09 -7.43
C TYR A 58 16.61 -2.56 -8.75
N GLU A 59 17.16 -3.43 -9.60
CA GLU A 59 17.69 -3.05 -10.92
C GLU A 59 16.60 -2.52 -11.85
N GLU A 60 15.37 -3.00 -11.73
CA GLU A 60 14.22 -2.48 -12.48
C GLU A 60 13.86 -1.06 -12.00
N MET A 61 13.85 -0.84 -10.68
CA MET A 61 13.64 0.48 -10.08
C MET A 61 14.76 1.47 -10.43
N GLU A 62 16.02 1.03 -10.48
CA GLU A 62 17.17 1.87 -10.84
C GLU A 62 17.12 2.30 -12.32
N GLN A 63 16.61 1.43 -13.20
CA GLN A 63 16.49 1.71 -14.64
C GLN A 63 15.32 2.63 -14.99
N ASP A 64 14.36 2.82 -14.08
CA ASP A 64 13.28 3.77 -14.26
C ASP A 64 13.84 5.19 -14.40
N LYS A 65 13.44 5.90 -15.47
CA LYS A 65 14.00 7.23 -15.77
C LYS A 65 13.25 8.34 -15.04
N GLU A 66 11.99 8.10 -14.71
CA GLU A 66 11.13 9.11 -14.10
C GLU A 66 11.43 9.26 -12.62
N GLN A 67 11.80 8.16 -11.94
CA GLN A 67 12.15 8.13 -10.51
C GLN A 67 11.09 8.79 -9.63
N THR A 68 9.83 8.69 -10.06
CA THR A 68 8.67 9.18 -9.32
C THR A 68 8.10 8.06 -8.45
N SER A 69 7.36 8.42 -7.40
CA SER A 69 6.68 7.45 -6.53
C SER A 69 5.85 6.43 -7.32
N SER A 70 5.04 6.88 -8.28
CA SER A 70 4.19 6.00 -9.08
C SER A 70 4.98 5.13 -10.07
N SER A 71 5.99 5.69 -10.74
CA SER A 71 6.83 4.94 -11.69
C SER A 71 7.63 3.85 -10.98
N LEU A 72 8.14 4.12 -9.76
CA LEU A 72 8.86 3.15 -8.95
C LEU A 72 7.96 2.02 -8.43
N VAL A 73 6.72 2.31 -8.01
CA VAL A 73 5.75 1.26 -7.66
C VAL A 73 5.43 0.38 -8.88
N ARG A 74 5.28 0.98 -10.06
CA ARG A 74 5.07 0.23 -11.32
C ARG A 74 6.30 -0.60 -11.71
N ALA A 75 7.51 -0.11 -11.48
CA ALA A 75 8.75 -0.86 -11.70
C ALA A 75 8.81 -2.10 -10.81
N VAL A 76 8.42 -1.99 -9.53
CA VAL A 76 8.28 -3.15 -8.65
C VAL A 76 7.24 -4.14 -9.19
N MET A 77 6.08 -3.67 -9.63
CA MET A 77 5.06 -4.56 -10.21
C MET A 77 5.54 -5.29 -11.47
N SER A 78 6.30 -4.61 -12.33
CA SER A 78 6.82 -5.15 -13.59
C SER A 78 8.03 -6.06 -13.41
N SER A 79 8.57 -6.11 -12.18
CA SER A 79 9.69 -6.98 -11.82
C SER A 79 9.22 -8.39 -11.44
N ARG A 80 10.17 -9.24 -11.01
CA ARG A 80 9.87 -10.60 -10.52
C ARG A 80 9.04 -10.65 -9.24
N TYR A 81 8.66 -9.51 -8.70
CA TYR A 81 7.67 -9.44 -7.64
C TYR A 81 6.32 -10.05 -8.07
N GLU A 82 5.91 -9.88 -9.34
CA GLU A 82 4.70 -10.54 -9.85
C GLU A 82 4.81 -12.08 -9.79
N GLU A 83 5.94 -12.65 -10.25
CA GLU A 83 6.20 -14.09 -10.16
C GLU A 83 6.17 -14.58 -8.70
N HIS A 84 6.71 -13.78 -7.77
CA HIS A 84 6.66 -14.09 -6.35
C HIS A 84 5.22 -14.12 -5.82
N LEU A 85 4.39 -13.13 -6.17
CA LEU A 85 2.99 -13.11 -5.77
C LEU A 85 2.23 -14.33 -6.31
N MET A 86 2.45 -14.69 -7.57
CA MET A 86 1.84 -15.86 -8.20
C MET A 86 2.23 -17.18 -7.52
N ALA A 87 3.47 -17.29 -7.03
CA ALA A 87 3.98 -18.51 -6.42
C ALA A 87 3.52 -18.71 -4.98
N GLU A 88 3.34 -17.63 -4.22
CA GLU A 88 3.08 -17.69 -2.77
C GLU A 88 1.60 -17.51 -2.41
N TYR A 89 0.80 -16.86 -3.27
CA TYR A 89 -0.55 -16.40 -2.92
C TYR A 89 -1.61 -16.85 -3.92
N ASN A 90 -2.70 -17.44 -3.42
CA ASN A 90 -3.85 -17.83 -4.25
C ASN A 90 -4.64 -16.59 -4.74
N ASP A 91 -4.64 -15.51 -3.96
CA ASP A 91 -5.27 -14.21 -4.21
C ASP A 91 -4.33 -13.22 -4.92
N TYR A 92 -3.30 -13.71 -5.63
CA TYR A 92 -2.26 -12.87 -6.24
C TYR A 92 -2.81 -11.78 -7.17
N ARG A 93 -3.94 -12.03 -7.86
CA ARG A 93 -4.59 -11.06 -8.76
C ARG A 93 -5.16 -9.87 -7.99
N ASP A 94 -5.81 -10.12 -6.87
CA ASP A 94 -6.37 -9.08 -6.01
C ASP A 94 -5.24 -8.25 -5.41
N ARG A 95 -4.15 -8.90 -4.99
CA ARG A 95 -2.94 -8.21 -4.51
C ARG A 95 -2.29 -7.33 -5.57
N LEU A 96 -2.17 -7.80 -6.81
CA LEU A 96 -1.67 -7.00 -7.93
C LEU A 96 -2.58 -5.80 -8.20
N GLN A 97 -3.89 -5.99 -8.08
CA GLN A 97 -4.86 -4.90 -8.21
C GLN A 97 -4.68 -3.86 -7.10
N ASP A 98 -4.48 -4.27 -5.85
CA ASP A 98 -4.23 -3.35 -4.73
C ASP A 98 -2.95 -2.53 -4.95
N ILE A 99 -1.86 -3.17 -5.41
CA ILE A 99 -0.60 -2.49 -5.71
C ILE A 99 -0.77 -1.56 -6.94
N SER A 100 -1.59 -1.94 -7.92
CA SER A 100 -1.95 -1.07 -9.03
C SER A 100 -2.67 0.18 -8.56
N GLN A 101 -3.61 0.05 -7.62
CA GLN A 101 -4.28 1.20 -7.00
C GLN A 101 -3.30 2.08 -6.22
N LEU A 102 -2.34 1.48 -5.52
CA LEU A 102 -1.26 2.22 -4.85
C LEU A 102 -0.43 3.04 -5.84
N ALA A 103 -0.10 2.47 -7.01
CA ALA A 103 0.63 3.19 -8.06
C ALA A 103 -0.16 4.39 -8.60
N VAL A 104 -1.48 4.26 -8.78
CA VAL A 104 -2.35 5.37 -9.18
C VAL A 104 -2.42 6.43 -8.08
N PHE A 105 -2.57 6.01 -6.82
CA PHE A 105 -2.57 6.93 -5.68
C PHE A 105 -1.26 7.73 -5.57
N ALA A 106 -0.13 7.08 -5.84
CA ALA A 106 1.20 7.68 -5.84
C ALA A 106 1.43 8.73 -6.95
N GLU A 107 0.54 8.87 -7.94
CA GLU A 107 0.66 9.91 -8.97
C GLU A 107 0.51 11.34 -8.41
N ARG A 108 -0.04 11.47 -7.19
CA ARG A 108 -0.30 12.76 -6.54
C ARG A 108 0.94 13.42 -5.95
N GLU A 109 1.93 12.61 -5.58
CA GLU A 109 3.17 13.08 -4.97
C GLU A 109 4.35 12.34 -5.61
N SER A 110 5.12 13.06 -6.43
CA SER A 110 6.22 12.48 -7.19
C SER A 110 7.44 12.17 -6.34
N ASP A 111 7.63 12.86 -5.21
CA ASP A 111 8.74 12.61 -4.29
C ASP A 111 8.46 11.40 -3.37
N VAL A 112 9.31 10.38 -3.47
CA VAL A 112 9.16 9.13 -2.71
C VAL A 112 9.16 9.37 -1.21
N THR A 113 10.00 10.29 -0.71
CA THR A 113 10.13 10.51 0.73
C THR A 113 8.87 11.16 1.28
N LYS A 114 8.32 12.14 0.56
CA LYS A 114 7.04 12.77 0.92
C LYS A 114 5.89 11.78 0.83
N PHE A 115 5.81 11.02 -0.26
CA PHE A 115 4.81 9.99 -0.44
C PHE A 115 4.81 8.97 0.72
N LEU A 116 6.01 8.48 1.11
CA LEU A 116 6.18 7.58 2.25
C LEU A 116 5.82 8.22 3.60
N GLY A 117 5.96 9.54 3.72
CA GLY A 117 5.48 10.29 4.89
C GLY A 117 3.96 10.36 4.95
N GLU A 118 3.31 10.69 3.83
CA GLU A 118 1.86 10.81 3.73
C GLU A 118 1.14 9.48 3.94
N ILE A 119 1.64 8.41 3.31
CA ILE A 119 1.06 7.06 3.41
C ILE A 119 1.14 6.49 4.82
N SER A 120 2.20 6.81 5.57
CA SER A 120 2.39 6.36 6.95
C SER A 120 1.32 6.92 7.91
N LEU A 121 0.70 8.04 7.52
CA LEU A 121 -0.35 8.71 8.30
C LEU A 121 -1.77 8.30 7.90
N GLN A 122 -1.94 7.56 6.81
CA GLN A 122 -3.25 7.14 6.32
C GLN A 122 -3.64 5.74 6.84
N GLU A 123 -4.87 5.60 7.35
CA GLU A 123 -5.38 4.34 7.89
C GLU A 123 -5.93 3.39 6.81
N SER A 124 -6.23 3.89 5.59
CA SER A 124 -6.77 3.06 4.51
C SER A 124 -6.53 3.64 3.11
N PHE A 125 -6.19 2.75 2.17
CA PHE A 125 -6.13 3.01 0.73
C PHE A 125 -7.51 2.91 0.10
N THR A 126 -8.45 3.76 0.49
CA THR A 126 -9.54 4.03 -0.44
C THR A 126 -8.92 4.86 -1.54
N ALA A 127 -8.58 4.21 -2.65
CA ALA A 127 -8.24 4.85 -3.91
C ALA A 127 -9.10 6.09 -3.99
N ALA A 128 -8.46 7.25 -3.86
CA ALA A 128 -9.16 8.49 -3.75
C ALA A 128 -10.13 8.54 -4.93
N GLN A 129 -11.41 8.49 -4.61
CA GLN A 129 -12.47 8.45 -5.61
C GLN A 129 -12.18 9.59 -6.58
N THR A 130 -11.93 9.21 -7.82
CA THR A 130 -12.38 9.93 -9.00
C THR A 130 -11.90 11.39 -9.10
N GLN A 131 -10.61 11.60 -9.39
CA GLN A 131 -10.20 12.82 -10.10
C GLN A 131 -10.21 12.64 -11.63
N SER A 132 -11.00 11.68 -12.13
CA SER A 132 -11.16 11.40 -13.56
C SER A 132 -12.63 11.18 -13.94
N ALA A 133 -13.44 12.22 -13.77
CA ALA A 133 -14.51 12.60 -14.70
C ALA A 133 -15.25 13.79 -14.11
N ALA A 134 -15.53 14.79 -14.95
CA ALA A 134 -16.36 15.93 -14.64
C ALA A 134 -17.83 15.51 -14.42
N PHE A 135 -18.11 14.85 -13.31
CA PHE A 135 -19.45 14.76 -12.74
C PHE A 135 -19.53 15.84 -11.65
N ASP A 136 -20.64 16.58 -11.65
CA ASP A 136 -20.93 17.58 -10.63
C ASP A 136 -20.82 16.91 -9.26
N ASP A 137 -20.02 17.47 -8.34
CA ASP A 137 -19.66 16.83 -7.06
C ASP A 137 -20.88 16.60 -6.15
N ASP A 138 -22.02 17.19 -6.54
CA ASP A 138 -23.31 17.16 -5.85
C ASP A 138 -24.17 15.91 -6.12
N GLU A 139 -23.89 15.10 -7.15
CA GLU A 139 -24.71 13.92 -7.50
C GLU A 139 -23.98 12.57 -7.29
N LYS A 140 -23.53 12.29 -6.07
CA LYS A 140 -22.91 11.00 -5.71
C LYS A 140 -23.59 10.29 -4.55
N ILE A 141 -23.55 8.96 -4.60
CA ILE A 141 -23.92 8.10 -3.47
C ILE A 141 -22.67 7.82 -2.64
N VAL A 142 -22.75 8.06 -1.33
CA VAL A 142 -21.66 7.75 -0.40
C VAL A 142 -21.77 6.30 0.06
N LEU A 143 -20.77 5.48 -0.28
CA LEU A 143 -20.59 4.15 0.28
C LEU A 143 -19.57 4.22 1.41
N SER A 144 -19.94 3.78 2.61
CA SER A 144 -19.09 3.85 3.79
C SER A 144 -19.31 2.66 4.72
N THR A 145 -18.40 2.45 5.66
CA THR A 145 -18.60 1.54 6.79
C THR A 145 -19.33 2.26 7.93
N ILE A 146 -19.99 1.51 8.82
CA ILE A 146 -20.67 2.09 9.99
C ILE A 146 -19.70 2.90 10.87
N HIS A 147 -18.45 2.43 11.00
CA HIS A 147 -17.42 3.10 11.78
C HIS A 147 -17.05 4.47 11.19
N GLN A 148 -16.84 4.54 9.87
CA GLN A 148 -16.49 5.78 9.17
C GLN A 148 -17.65 6.77 9.12
N ALA A 149 -18.90 6.29 9.21
CA ALA A 149 -20.08 7.14 9.23
C ALA A 149 -20.30 7.88 10.57
N LYS A 150 -19.52 7.55 11.62
CA LYS A 150 -19.66 8.16 12.94
C LYS A 150 -19.48 9.68 12.87
N GLY A 151 -20.48 10.44 13.34
CA GLY A 151 -20.46 11.90 13.33
C GLY A 151 -20.93 12.55 12.02
N LEU A 152 -21.24 11.75 11.00
CA LEU A 152 -21.83 12.20 9.74
C LEU A 152 -23.32 11.86 9.70
N GLU A 153 -24.13 12.64 8.99
CA GLU A 153 -25.59 12.45 8.88
C GLU A 153 -26.04 12.73 7.44
N TRP A 154 -27.07 12.01 7.01
CA TRP A 154 -27.64 12.12 5.67
C TRP A 154 -29.16 12.06 5.72
N ASP A 155 -29.80 12.73 4.75
CA ASP A 155 -31.25 12.73 4.58
C ASP A 155 -31.84 11.30 4.50
N THR A 156 -31.19 10.44 3.71
CA THR A 156 -31.57 9.05 3.48
C THR A 156 -30.37 8.12 3.62
N VAL A 157 -30.52 7.03 4.39
CA VAL A 157 -29.47 6.02 4.61
C VAL A 157 -29.98 4.62 4.28
N PHE A 158 -29.14 3.84 3.60
CA PHE A 158 -29.34 2.42 3.33
C PHE A 158 -28.34 1.60 4.13
N VAL A 159 -28.82 0.79 5.07
CA VAL A 159 -28.01 -0.15 5.83
C VAL A 159 -28.22 -1.55 5.27
N ILE A 160 -27.20 -2.10 4.63
CA ILE A 160 -27.27 -3.39 3.94
C ILE A 160 -26.71 -4.52 4.80
N GLY A 161 -27.13 -5.76 4.54
CA GLY A 161 -26.57 -6.95 5.19
C GLY A 161 -26.97 -7.11 6.66
N MET A 162 -28.18 -6.66 7.03
CA MET A 162 -28.75 -6.83 8.37
C MET A 162 -29.24 -8.27 8.59
N ALA A 163 -28.32 -9.23 8.55
CA ALA A 163 -28.59 -10.65 8.73
C ALA A 163 -27.62 -11.29 9.73
N ASP A 164 -28.10 -12.29 10.46
CA ASP A 164 -27.30 -13.04 11.43
C ASP A 164 -26.02 -13.59 10.82
N GLY A 165 -24.89 -13.37 11.50
CA GLY A 165 -23.56 -13.78 11.06
C GLY A 165 -22.84 -12.74 10.20
N GLN A 166 -23.57 -11.83 9.54
CA GLN A 166 -23.04 -10.62 8.90
C GLN A 166 -23.09 -9.42 9.85
N PHE A 167 -24.26 -9.18 10.44
CA PHE A 167 -24.48 -8.11 11.41
C PHE A 167 -25.59 -8.53 12.40
N PRO A 168 -25.25 -8.85 13.67
CA PRO A 168 -23.92 -8.78 14.25
C PRO A 168 -22.96 -9.80 13.62
N MET A 169 -21.68 -9.44 13.52
CA MET A 169 -20.66 -10.33 12.98
C MET A 169 -20.51 -11.58 13.87
N GLU A 170 -20.42 -12.77 13.25
CA GLU A 170 -20.27 -14.03 13.99
C GLU A 170 -19.02 -14.05 14.88
N LYS A 171 -17.94 -13.40 14.44
CA LYS A 171 -16.72 -13.22 15.24
C LYS A 171 -16.98 -12.43 16.54
N ALA A 172 -17.75 -11.34 16.45
CA ALA A 172 -18.09 -10.53 17.63
C ALA A 172 -19.00 -11.31 18.59
N ARG A 173 -19.91 -12.13 18.05
CA ARG A 173 -20.72 -13.07 18.85
C ARG A 173 -19.85 -14.06 19.63
N GLN A 174 -18.88 -14.69 18.97
CA GLN A 174 -17.96 -15.65 19.59
C GLN A 174 -17.04 -15.01 20.63
N ALA A 175 -16.64 -13.75 20.40
CA ALA A 175 -15.83 -12.97 21.33
C ALA A 175 -16.63 -12.39 22.51
N GLY A 176 -17.96 -12.50 22.52
CA GLY A 176 -18.81 -11.89 23.55
C GLY A 176 -18.95 -10.36 23.42
N GLU A 177 -18.66 -9.80 22.24
CA GLU A 177 -18.62 -8.36 21.95
C GLU A 177 -19.94 -7.84 21.34
N LEU A 178 -21.06 -8.54 21.58
CA LEU A 178 -22.38 -8.16 21.02
C LEU A 178 -22.85 -6.76 21.45
N ASP A 179 -22.38 -6.27 22.59
CA ASP A 179 -22.69 -4.91 23.03
C ASP A 179 -22.03 -3.84 22.15
N GLU A 180 -20.87 -4.14 21.56
CA GLU A 180 -20.22 -3.22 20.61
C GLU A 180 -20.93 -3.23 19.26
N GLU A 181 -21.30 -4.41 18.75
CA GLU A 181 -22.14 -4.52 17.54
C GLU A 181 -23.48 -3.79 17.72
N ARG A 182 -24.08 -3.85 18.92
CA ARG A 182 -25.29 -3.09 19.24
C ARG A 182 -25.06 -1.58 19.22
N ARG A 183 -23.90 -1.10 19.65
CA ARG A 183 -23.53 0.33 19.54
C ARG A 183 -23.31 0.73 18.09
N LEU A 184 -22.68 -0.12 17.29
CA LEU A 184 -22.53 0.10 15.84
C LEU A 184 -23.90 0.16 15.17
N PHE A 185 -24.83 -0.72 15.53
CA PHE A 185 -26.19 -0.69 15.00
C PHE A 185 -26.88 0.62 15.32
N TYR A 186 -26.75 1.08 16.58
CA TYR A 186 -27.27 2.37 17.00
C TYR A 186 -26.68 3.51 16.17
N VAL A 187 -25.36 3.54 15.98
CA VAL A 187 -24.69 4.54 15.12
C VAL A 187 -25.29 4.52 13.72
N ALA A 188 -25.42 3.35 13.08
CA ALA A 188 -25.96 3.21 11.72
C ALA A 188 -27.38 3.77 11.61
N ILE A 189 -28.26 3.47 12.57
CA ILE A 189 -29.64 3.97 12.61
C ILE A 189 -29.66 5.50 12.74
N THR A 190 -28.83 6.06 13.63
CA THR A 190 -28.84 7.50 13.91
C THR A 190 -28.13 8.33 12.85
N ARG A 191 -27.62 7.74 11.76
CA ARG A 191 -27.06 8.54 10.65
C ARG A 191 -28.15 9.06 9.70
N ALA A 192 -29.35 8.48 9.76
CA ALA A 192 -30.48 8.87 8.91
C ALA A 192 -31.29 10.01 9.53
N GLU A 193 -31.47 11.12 8.82
CA GLU A 193 -32.30 12.23 9.28
C GLU A 193 -33.79 12.02 8.98
N ARG A 194 -34.13 11.47 7.80
CA ARG A 194 -35.52 11.29 7.36
C ARG A 194 -35.89 9.85 7.06
N LEU A 195 -35.10 9.18 6.23
CA LEU A 195 -35.42 7.85 5.73
C LEU A 195 -34.30 6.86 6.03
N LEU A 196 -34.66 5.76 6.67
CA LEU A 196 -33.77 4.63 6.91
C LEU A 196 -34.33 3.39 6.21
N TYR A 197 -33.54 2.82 5.33
CA TYR A 197 -33.83 1.53 4.70
C TYR A 197 -32.85 0.49 5.20
N MET A 198 -33.36 -0.68 5.57
CA MET A 198 -32.54 -1.83 5.97
C MET A 198 -32.83 -3.01 5.05
N SER A 199 -31.78 -3.71 4.62
CA SER A 199 -31.93 -4.89 3.77
C SER A 199 -31.20 -6.10 4.33
N TYR A 200 -31.76 -7.28 4.05
CA TYR A 200 -31.19 -8.57 4.38
C TYR A 200 -31.39 -9.54 3.20
N PRO A 201 -30.47 -10.49 2.97
CA PRO A 201 -30.61 -11.49 1.92
C PRO A 201 -31.75 -12.47 2.22
N LEU A 202 -32.58 -12.77 1.20
CA LEU A 202 -33.66 -13.77 1.28
C LEU A 202 -33.17 -15.22 1.16
N VAL A 203 -31.98 -15.42 0.57
CA VAL A 203 -31.34 -16.73 0.42
C VAL A 203 -29.96 -16.62 1.03
N GLY A 204 -29.78 -17.20 2.21
CA GLY A 204 -28.48 -17.28 2.89
C GLY A 204 -27.71 -18.50 2.37
N GLY A 205 -26.67 -18.25 1.59
CA GLY A 205 -25.78 -19.30 1.11
C GLY A 205 -24.38 -18.77 0.90
N PHE A 206 -23.56 -18.89 1.94
CA PHE A 206 -22.11 -19.04 1.84
C PHE A 206 -21.68 -20.10 2.85
#